data_AF-A0A4Y7PL49-F1
#
_entry.id   AF-A0A4Y7PL49-F1
#
_cell.length_a   1.000
_cell.length_b   1.000
_cell.length_c   1.000
_cell.angle_alpha   90.00
_cell.angle_beta   90.00
_cell.angle_gamma   90.00
#
_symmetry.space_group_name_H-M   'P 1'
#
loop_
_entity.id
_entity.type
_entity.pdbx_description
1 polymer ?
#
loop_
_entity_poly.entity_id
_entity_poly.type
_entity_poly.pdbx_seq_one_letter_code
_entity_poly.pdbx_strand_id
1 'polypeptide(L)'
;MPLANSIYRIKNVRTQNYVALRSARNDLVASDHVNRKGEEWEVTSRQNDRYIIQNREFKTYAGSYHRPHHPTELYVRGTEGPYVWEMKEFDDSFTICTTNVVKYWCFEDDQPNSQVVLRGE
;
A
#
# COMPACT_ATOMS: atom_id res chain seq x y z
N MET A 1 7.54 5.99 16.99
CA MET A 1 6.59 7.13 17.14
C MET A 1 5.49 6.98 16.09
N PRO A 2 4.20 7.28 16.35
CA PRO A 2 3.17 7.13 15.32
C PRO A 2 3.46 8.07 14.15
N LEU A 3 3.24 7.59 12.93
CA LEU A 3 3.40 8.41 11.72
C LEU A 3 2.33 9.53 11.74
N ALA A 4 2.77 10.76 11.53
CA ALA A 4 1.86 11.92 11.55
C ALA A 4 0.81 11.84 10.43
N ASN A 5 -0.35 12.45 10.65
CA ASN A 5 -1.35 12.55 9.60
C ASN A 5 -0.86 13.52 8.52
N SER A 6 -0.61 13.04 7.32
CA SER A 6 -0.11 13.86 6.22
C SER A 6 -0.25 13.14 4.87
N ILE A 7 0.18 13.84 3.82
CA ILE A 7 0.33 13.28 2.48
C ILE A 7 1.77 12.76 2.36
N TYR A 8 1.89 11.49 2.03
CA TYR A 8 3.16 10.79 1.85
C TYR A 8 3.28 10.22 0.44
N ARG A 9 4.51 9.89 0.07
CA ARG A 9 4.80 8.92 -0.97
C ARG A 9 5.38 7.68 -0.30
N ILE A 10 4.87 6.51 -0.65
CA ILE A 10 5.32 5.25 -0.08
C ILE A 10 6.37 4.66 -1.01
N LYS A 11 7.60 4.52 -0.54
CA LYS A 11 8.75 4.03 -1.33
C LYS A 11 9.21 2.70 -0.77
N ASN A 12 9.43 1.72 -1.63
CA ASN A 12 10.06 0.47 -1.21
C ASN A 12 11.56 0.69 -0.97
N VAL A 13 12.04 0.30 0.21
CA VAL A 13 13.43 0.52 0.63
C VAL A 13 14.42 -0.21 -0.26
N ARG A 14 14.07 -1.40 -0.78
CA ARG A 14 14.96 -2.22 -1.62
C ARG A 14 14.99 -1.73 -3.07
N THR A 15 13.82 -1.69 -3.71
CA THR A 15 13.74 -1.41 -5.16
C THR A 15 13.75 0.08 -5.48
N GLN A 16 13.54 0.94 -4.48
CA GLN A 16 13.37 2.38 -4.63
C GLN A 16 12.14 2.78 -5.47
N ASN A 17 11.30 1.82 -5.87
CA ASN A 17 10.04 2.08 -6.56
C ASN A 17 9.00 2.65 -5.58
N TYR A 18 8.18 3.58 -6.08
CA TYR A 18 7.05 4.11 -5.33
C TYR A 18 5.81 3.25 -5.52
N VAL A 19 4.95 3.22 -4.51
CA VAL A 19 3.62 2.63 -4.63
C VAL A 19 2.71 3.63 -5.33
N ALA A 20 2.14 3.23 -6.45
CA ALA A 20 1.21 4.03 -7.23
C ALA A 20 -0.11 3.31 -7.46
N LEU A 21 -1.18 4.10 -7.59
CA LEU A 21 -2.43 3.66 -8.16
C LEU A 21 -2.56 4.21 -9.58
N ARG A 22 -2.95 3.40 -10.56
CA ARG A 22 -3.11 3.86 -11.96
C ARG A 22 -4.55 4.24 -12.30
N SER A 23 -5.52 3.73 -11.56
CA SER A 23 -6.94 4.11 -11.63
C SER A 23 -7.65 3.72 -10.33
N ALA A 24 -8.80 4.33 -10.04
CA ALA A 24 -9.52 4.20 -8.76
C ALA A 24 -9.78 2.77 -8.26
N ARG A 25 -9.88 1.79 -9.16
CA ARG A 25 -10.20 0.40 -8.80
C ARG A 25 -9.15 -0.60 -9.26
N ASN A 26 -8.00 -0.14 -9.77
CA ASN A 26 -6.93 -1.04 -10.18
C ASN A 26 -6.08 -1.47 -8.99
N ASP A 27 -5.22 -2.46 -9.26
CA ASP A 27 -4.17 -2.85 -8.33
C ASP A 27 -3.16 -1.72 -8.13
N LEU A 28 -2.62 -1.68 -6.93
CA LEU A 28 -1.46 -0.86 -6.63
C LEU A 28 -0.25 -1.50 -7.31
N VAL A 29 0.63 -0.67 -7.84
CA VAL A 29 1.79 -1.11 -8.58
C VAL A 29 3.05 -0.34 -8.20
N ALA A 30 4.21 -0.93 -8.48
CA ALA A 30 5.49 -0.26 -8.48
C ALA A 30 5.54 0.80 -9.57
N SER A 31 5.98 2.00 -9.23
CA SER A 31 6.22 3.11 -10.15
C SER A 31 7.66 3.56 -10.04
N ASP A 32 8.30 3.74 -11.19
CA ASP A 32 9.67 4.23 -11.36
C ASP A 32 9.78 5.76 -11.21
N HIS A 33 8.71 6.41 -10.72
CA HIS A 33 8.61 7.86 -10.51
C HIS A 33 8.57 8.70 -11.79
N VAL A 34 8.53 8.09 -12.98
CA VAL A 34 8.45 8.82 -14.25
C VAL A 34 7.07 9.45 -14.44
N ASN A 35 6.03 8.88 -13.82
CA ASN A 35 4.65 9.36 -13.92
C ASN A 35 3.99 9.47 -12.54
N ARG A 36 4.04 10.68 -11.95
CA ARG A 36 3.69 10.98 -10.54
C ARG A 36 2.21 10.80 -10.18
N LYS A 37 1.33 10.58 -11.15
CA LYS A 37 -0.11 10.45 -10.88
C LYS A 37 -0.39 9.21 -10.06
N GLY A 38 -1.11 9.39 -8.96
CA GLY A 38 -1.51 8.32 -8.06
C GLY A 38 -0.41 7.83 -7.09
N GLU A 39 0.72 8.52 -6.95
CA GLU A 39 1.79 8.19 -6.00
C GLU A 39 1.63 8.87 -4.63
N GLU A 40 0.70 9.83 -4.51
CA GLU A 40 0.45 10.57 -3.28
C GLU A 40 -0.68 9.91 -2.48
N TRP A 41 -0.37 9.62 -1.23
CA TRP A 41 -1.24 8.90 -0.31
C TRP A 41 -1.45 9.72 0.95
N GLU A 42 -2.70 10.04 1.24
CA GLU A 42 -3.10 10.60 2.53
C GLU A 42 -3.11 9.45 3.54
N VAL A 43 -2.20 9.51 4.51
CA VAL A 43 -2.08 8.54 5.59
C VAL A 43 -2.65 9.16 6.84
N THR A 44 -3.69 8.53 7.39
CA THR A 44 -4.34 8.99 8.61
C THR A 44 -4.19 7.93 9.70
N SER A 45 -3.52 8.31 10.78
CA SER A 45 -3.42 7.50 11.99
C SER A 45 -4.78 7.32 12.67
N ARG A 46 -4.95 6.14 13.24
CA ARG A 46 -6.01 5.71 14.14
C ARG A 46 -5.35 5.25 15.44
N GLN A 47 -6.14 4.81 16.40
CA GLN A 47 -5.61 4.28 17.66
C GLN A 47 -4.84 2.97 17.44
N ASN A 48 -3.82 2.72 18.26
CA ASN A 48 -3.04 1.47 18.32
C ASN A 48 -2.30 1.12 17.01
N ASP A 49 -1.51 2.06 16.48
CA ASP A 49 -0.68 1.86 15.27
C ASP A 49 -1.46 1.40 14.03
N ARG A 50 -2.74 1.76 14.00
CA ARG A 50 -3.64 1.50 12.87
C ARG A 50 -3.71 2.73 11.98
N TYR A 51 -3.78 2.51 10.68
CA TYR A 51 -3.75 3.57 9.69
C TYR A 51 -4.75 3.27 8.58
N ILE A 52 -5.29 4.32 7.98
CA ILE A 52 -5.95 4.26 6.69
C ILE A 52 -5.08 4.98 5.67
N ILE A 53 -5.02 4.44 4.45
CA ILE A 53 -4.16 4.93 3.38
C ILE A 53 -5.06 5.22 2.17
N GLN A 54 -5.25 6.50 1.84
CA GLN A 54 -6.12 6.93 0.75
C GLN A 54 -5.32 7.56 -0.38
N ASN A 55 -5.60 7.17 -1.62
CA ASN A 55 -4.99 7.78 -2.79
C ASN A 55 -5.53 9.19 -2.99
N ARG A 56 -4.64 10.18 -3.12
CA ARG A 56 -5.03 11.59 -3.24
C ARG A 56 -5.74 11.91 -4.55
N GLU A 57 -5.29 11.32 -5.66
CA GLU A 57 -5.81 11.56 -7.02
C GLU A 57 -7.18 10.90 -7.19
N PHE A 58 -7.26 9.59 -6.90
CA PHE A 58 -8.45 8.80 -7.20
C PHE A 58 -9.48 8.72 -6.07
N LYS A 59 -9.16 9.25 -4.89
CA LYS A 59 -10.03 9.26 -3.69
C LYS A 59 -10.45 7.87 -3.19
N THR A 60 -9.75 6.83 -3.59
CA THR A 60 -9.95 5.44 -3.15
C THR A 60 -8.88 5.00 -2.15
N TYR A 61 -9.23 4.06 -1.28
CA TYR A 61 -8.33 3.55 -0.25
C TYR A 61 -7.49 2.39 -0.78
N ALA A 62 -6.30 2.21 -0.24
CA ALA A 62 -5.53 0.98 -0.45
C ALA A 62 -6.17 -0.14 0.38
N GLY A 63 -6.73 -1.15 -0.27
CA GLY A 63 -7.43 -2.26 0.38
C GLY A 63 -6.98 -3.61 -0.12
N SER A 64 -7.00 -4.60 0.78
CA SER A 64 -6.72 -6.00 0.47
C SER A 64 -7.87 -6.64 -0.30
N TYR A 65 -7.56 -7.48 -1.28
CA TYR A 65 -8.56 -8.32 -1.96
C TYR A 65 -7.97 -9.61 -2.53
N HIS A 66 -8.82 -10.61 -2.73
CA HIS A 66 -8.51 -11.82 -3.49
C HIS A 66 -8.80 -11.60 -4.97
N ARG A 67 -7.82 -11.86 -5.85
CA ARG A 67 -8.06 -11.85 -7.29
C ARG A 67 -8.95 -13.05 -7.67
N PRO A 68 -9.95 -12.88 -8.55
CA PRO A 68 -10.83 -13.97 -8.96
C PRO A 68 -10.09 -15.21 -9.50
N HIS A 69 -8.96 -15.01 -10.18
CA HIS A 69 -8.18 -16.09 -10.80
C HIS A 69 -6.98 -16.55 -9.94
N HIS A 70 -6.70 -15.89 -8.81
CA HIS A 70 -5.60 -16.21 -7.91
C HIS A 70 -6.11 -16.22 -6.46
N PRO A 71 -6.95 -17.19 -6.07
CA PRO A 71 -7.67 -17.17 -4.79
C PRO A 71 -6.74 -17.28 -3.58
N THR A 72 -5.55 -17.87 -3.77
CA THR A 72 -4.53 -18.04 -2.72
C THR A 72 -3.70 -16.78 -2.49
N GLU A 73 -3.70 -15.85 -3.45
CA GLU A 73 -2.89 -14.64 -3.41
C GLU A 73 -3.76 -13.45 -3.03
N LEU A 74 -3.18 -12.58 -2.20
CA LEU A 74 -3.80 -11.35 -1.78
C LEU A 74 -3.06 -10.20 -2.41
N TYR A 75 -3.82 -9.34 -3.08
CA TYR A 75 -3.32 -8.15 -3.73
C TYR A 75 -3.83 -6.91 -2.99
N VAL A 76 -3.19 -5.78 -3.23
CA VAL A 76 -3.67 -4.48 -2.76
C VAL A 76 -4.20 -3.69 -3.95
N ARG A 77 -5.43 -3.18 -3.84
CA ARG A 77 -6.08 -2.37 -4.89
C ARG A 77 -6.72 -1.11 -4.31
N GLY A 78 -7.13 -0.21 -5.21
CA GLY A 78 -8.06 0.85 -4.87
C GLY A 78 -9.45 0.29 -4.50
N THR A 79 -9.96 0.69 -3.33
CA THR A 79 -11.28 0.34 -2.80
C THR A 79 -12.08 1.58 -2.41
N GLU A 80 -13.42 1.50 -2.43
CA GLU A 80 -14.29 2.62 -2.03
C GLU A 80 -14.32 2.82 -0.51
N GLY A 81 -14.35 1.72 0.25
CA GLY A 81 -14.32 1.74 1.70
C GLY A 81 -12.89 1.76 2.25
N PRO A 82 -12.68 2.38 3.43
CA PRO A 82 -11.40 2.37 4.10
C PRO A 82 -11.02 0.95 4.53
N TYR A 83 -9.76 0.60 4.28
CA TYR A 83 -9.14 -0.60 4.83
C TYR A 83 -8.13 -0.18 5.89
N VAL A 84 -8.13 -0.88 7.02
CA VAL A 84 -7.24 -0.58 8.14
C VAL A 84 -5.98 -1.41 8.03
N TRP A 85 -4.84 -0.73 8.03
CA TRP A 85 -3.51 -1.33 8.05
C TRP A 85 -2.88 -1.13 9.42
N GLU A 86 -2.01 -2.05 9.82
CA GLU A 86 -1.08 -1.84 10.92
C GLU A 86 0.26 -1.38 10.33
N MET A 87 0.85 -0.33 10.91
CA MET A 87 2.17 0.14 10.49
C MET A 87 3.14 0.18 11.66
N LYS A 88 4.25 -0.53 11.54
CA LYS A 88 5.31 -0.61 12.57
C LYS A 88 6.62 -0.07 12.03
N GLU A 89 7.24 0.78 12.85
CA GLU A 89 8.57 1.33 12.60
C GLU A 89 9.62 0.22 12.64
N PHE A 90 10.52 0.21 11.65
CA PHE A 90 11.62 -0.74 11.51
C PHE A 90 12.75 -0.07 10.74
N ASP A 91 13.91 0.13 11.39
CA ASP A 91 15.14 0.68 10.80
C ASP A 91 14.89 1.95 9.94
N ASP A 92 14.41 3.01 10.60
CA ASP A 92 14.02 4.30 10.00
C ASP A 92 12.94 4.24 8.90
N SER A 93 12.28 3.09 8.76
CA SER A 93 11.24 2.81 7.78
C SER A 93 9.98 2.27 8.46
N PHE A 94 8.95 1.98 7.67
CA PHE A 94 7.73 1.35 8.17
C PHE A 94 7.43 0.08 7.40
N THR A 95 7.04 -0.96 8.14
CA THR A 95 6.30 -2.09 7.58
C THR A 95 4.82 -1.74 7.51
N ILE A 96 4.12 -2.24 6.49
CA ILE A 96 2.66 -2.10 6.34
C ILE A 96 2.08 -3.51 6.28
N CYS A 97 1.22 -3.87 7.21
CA CYS A 97 0.64 -5.22 7.28
C CYS A 97 -0.84 -5.24 7.68
N THR A 98 -1.47 -6.38 7.42
CA THR A 98 -2.86 -6.66 7.82
C THR A 98 -3.01 -6.80 9.34
N THR A 99 -4.17 -6.43 9.89
CA THR A 99 -4.40 -6.37 11.35
C THR A 99 -4.64 -7.70 12.06
N ASN A 100 -5.00 -8.76 11.32
CA ASN A 100 -5.44 -10.04 11.91
C ASN A 100 -4.40 -11.16 11.70
N VAL A 101 -4.24 -11.59 10.45
CA VAL A 101 -3.18 -12.52 10.02
C VAL A 101 -2.08 -11.68 9.44
N VAL A 102 -0.89 -11.65 10.04
CA VAL A 102 0.19 -10.75 9.63
C VAL A 102 0.66 -11.10 8.22
N LYS A 103 0.34 -10.23 7.26
CA LYS A 103 0.85 -10.26 5.89
C LYS A 103 1.29 -8.87 5.49
N TYR A 104 2.48 -8.76 4.94
CA TYR A 104 3.16 -7.51 4.63
C TYR A 104 2.97 -7.10 3.19
N TRP A 105 2.92 -5.79 2.95
CA TRP A 105 3.00 -5.22 1.62
C TRP A 105 4.37 -5.57 1.00
N CYS A 106 4.34 -6.21 -0.16
CA CYS A 106 5.49 -6.55 -0.97
C CYS A 106 5.20 -6.20 -2.42
N PHE A 107 6.23 -5.95 -3.23
CA PHE A 107 6.06 -6.03 -4.68
C PHE A 107 6.17 -7.50 -5.12
N GLU A 108 5.43 -7.86 -6.16
CA GLU A 108 5.44 -9.20 -6.73
C GLU A 108 6.85 -9.59 -7.22
N ASP A 109 7.53 -8.64 -7.86
CA ASP A 109 8.92 -8.65 -8.33
C ASP A 109 9.58 -7.25 -8.20
N ASP A 110 10.77 -7.08 -8.79
CA ASP A 110 11.56 -5.84 -8.71
C ASP A 110 11.33 -4.88 -9.88
N GLN A 111 10.44 -5.22 -10.82
CA GLN A 111 10.23 -4.44 -12.04
C GLN A 111 9.22 -3.29 -11.83
N PRO A 112 9.29 -2.22 -12.64
CA PRO A 112 8.20 -1.24 -12.72
C PRO A 112 6.89 -1.92 -13.13
N ASN A 113 5.78 -1.38 -12.64
CA ASN A 113 4.42 -1.91 -12.80
C ASN A 113 4.14 -3.26 -12.12
N SER A 114 5.10 -3.82 -11.39
CA SER A 114 4.88 -4.97 -10.50
C SER A 114 3.80 -4.68 -9.47
N GLN A 115 2.90 -5.62 -9.23
CA GLN A 115 1.79 -5.38 -8.31
C GLN A 115 2.21 -5.41 -6.85
N VAL A 116 1.48 -4.67 -6.02
CA VAL A 116 1.57 -4.80 -4.57
C VAL A 116 0.75 -6.01 -4.13
N VAL A 117 1.43 -6.97 -3.50
CA VAL A 117 0.90 -8.21 -2.95
C VAL A 117 1.07 -8.24 -1.43
N LEU A 118 0.28 -9.10 -0.76
CA LEU A 118 0.39 -9.38 0.66
C LEU A 118 1.00 -10.77 0.88
N ARG A 119 2.19 -10.81 1.47
CA ARG A 119 2.92 -12.06 1.77
C ARG A 119 3.09 -12.25 3.28
N GLY A 120 2.96 -13.49 3.75
CA GLY A 120 3.37 -13.86 5.11
C GLY A 120 4.89 -14.02 5.18
N GLU A 121 5.41 -14.12 6.41
CA GLU A 121 6.74 -14.69 6.65
C GLU A 121 6.81 -16.17 6.24
#